data_AF-A0A0J7IH61-F1
#
_entry.id   AF-A0A0J7IH61-F1
#
_cell.length_a   1.000
_cell.length_b   1.000
_cell.length_c   1.000
_cell.angle_alpha   90.00
_cell.angle_beta   90.00
_cell.angle_gamma   90.00
#
_symmetry.space_group_name_H-M   'P 1'
#
loop_
_entity.id
_entity.type
_entity.pdbx_description
1 polymer ?
#
loop_
_entity_poly.entity_id
_entity_poly.type
_entity_poly.pdbx_seq_one_letter_code
_entity_poly.pdbx_strand_id
1 'polypeptide(L)'
;MINEMEKALKKYKSNIKIIEISNISELFNYINFGYSKLGTDCRTQPDMYGNIYKVKSIYIYSHGMPSRITFMLDWDIYKKNNKITSTETAKSNELNLNNYSKFNPKSFSKDNEIWSFACRTGLSVDNDTEIERFTWGEKESLAQKLADRLGGKVHAFLKRSNYENTWGSRADRIDLKIADNLEKVNIDITKDDEFREYKKHEMKLDKIYPWQPQGAYNEVKPGDFPLGPPNCMCIFQKDKDVIIPCQTMAFPKG
;
A
#
# COMPACT_ATOMS: atom_id res chain seq x y z
N MET A 1 3.27 19.71 -0.27
CA MET A 1 2.95 18.31 -0.66
C MET A 1 1.46 18.04 -0.88
N ILE A 2 0.56 18.36 0.07
CA ILE A 2 -0.89 18.08 -0.05
C ILE A 2 -1.51 18.65 -1.33
N ASN A 3 -1.13 19.87 -1.73
CA ASN A 3 -1.72 20.56 -2.89
C ASN A 3 -1.47 19.84 -4.24
N GLU A 4 -0.26 19.32 -4.49
CA GLU A 4 0.03 18.66 -5.77
C GLU A 4 -0.54 17.24 -5.83
N MET A 5 -0.53 16.50 -4.72
CA MET A 5 -1.23 15.24 -4.60
C MET A 5 -2.73 15.44 -4.84
N GLU A 6 -3.33 16.45 -4.22
CA GLU A 6 -4.74 16.78 -4.38
C GLU A 6 -5.10 17.16 -5.81
N LYS A 7 -4.29 18.01 -6.46
CA LYS A 7 -4.47 18.35 -7.88
C LYS A 7 -4.41 17.13 -8.79
N ALA A 8 -3.41 16.26 -8.60
CA ALA A 8 -3.27 15.03 -9.37
C ALA A 8 -4.49 14.11 -9.21
N LEU A 9 -4.93 13.90 -7.96
CA LEU A 9 -6.10 13.09 -7.65
C LEU A 9 -7.40 13.68 -8.24
N LYS A 10 -7.59 15.00 -8.16
CA LYS A 10 -8.76 15.68 -8.74
C LYS A 10 -8.77 15.67 -10.27
N LYS A 11 -7.60 15.63 -10.92
CA LYS A 11 -7.50 15.42 -12.37
C LYS A 11 -8.00 14.03 -12.77
N TYR A 12 -7.71 13.02 -11.96
CA TYR A 12 -8.20 11.65 -12.19
C TYR A 12 -9.70 11.50 -11.86
N LYS A 13 -10.13 12.09 -10.73
CA LYS A 13 -11.53 12.03 -10.28
C LYS A 13 -11.91 13.32 -9.55
N SER A 14 -12.69 14.17 -10.23
CA SER A 14 -13.03 15.51 -9.74
C SER A 14 -13.78 15.54 -8.42
N ASN A 15 -14.60 14.51 -8.14
CA ASN A 15 -15.37 14.38 -6.90
C ASN A 15 -14.67 13.56 -5.81
N ILE A 16 -13.35 13.34 -5.91
CA ILE A 16 -12.59 12.65 -4.86
C ILE A 16 -12.56 13.49 -3.58
N LYS A 17 -12.84 12.83 -2.44
CA LYS A 17 -12.71 13.45 -1.12
C LYS A 17 -11.37 13.06 -0.51
N ILE A 18 -10.55 14.05 -0.21
CA ILE A 18 -9.27 13.86 0.47
C ILE A 18 -9.48 14.15 1.95
N ILE A 19 -9.00 13.25 2.79
CA ILE A 19 -9.19 13.30 4.22
C ILE A 19 -7.84 13.06 4.85
N GLU A 20 -7.38 14.07 5.57
CA GLU A 20 -6.20 13.95 6.41
C GLU A 20 -6.58 13.25 7.72
N ILE A 21 -5.73 12.32 8.12
CA ILE A 21 -5.91 11.48 9.30
C ILE A 21 -4.66 11.66 10.15
N SER A 22 -4.83 12.14 11.37
CA SER A 22 -3.70 12.51 12.24
C SER A 22 -3.19 11.34 13.07
N ASN A 23 -4.06 10.35 13.32
CA ASN A 23 -3.74 9.17 14.13
C ASN A 23 -4.62 7.97 13.75
N ILE A 24 -4.25 6.79 14.25
CA ILE A 24 -4.97 5.54 13.97
C ILE A 24 -6.43 5.55 14.43
N SER A 25 -6.77 6.31 15.48
CA SER A 25 -8.16 6.36 15.97
C SER A 25 -9.07 7.08 14.98
N GLU A 26 -8.59 8.16 14.37
CA GLU A 26 -9.30 8.85 13.27
C GLU A 26 -9.46 7.94 12.05
N LEU A 27 -8.45 7.10 11.73
CA LEU A 27 -8.56 6.11 10.65
C LEU A 27 -9.70 5.12 10.94
N PHE A 28 -9.74 4.55 12.14
CA PHE A 28 -10.79 3.61 12.55
C PHE A 28 -12.16 4.27 12.52
N ASN A 29 -12.29 5.50 13.02
CA ASN A 29 -13.54 6.25 12.96
C ASN A 29 -14.00 6.44 11.51
N TYR A 30 -13.10 6.86 10.63
CA TYR A 30 -13.45 7.12 9.24
C TYR A 30 -13.89 5.86 8.49
N ILE A 31 -13.18 4.74 8.70
CA ILE A 31 -13.53 3.47 8.07
C ILE A 31 -14.87 2.95 8.63
N ASN A 32 -15.07 3.01 9.95
CA ASN A 32 -16.25 2.46 10.60
C ASN A 32 -17.51 3.32 10.42
N PHE A 33 -17.39 4.65 10.35
CA PHE A 33 -18.54 5.57 10.39
C PHE A 33 -18.61 6.53 9.19
N GLY A 34 -17.52 6.66 8.41
CA GLY A 34 -17.44 7.59 7.27
C GLY A 34 -17.02 9.02 7.64
N TYR A 35 -16.69 9.25 8.91
CA TYR A 35 -16.25 10.54 9.45
C TYR A 35 -15.08 10.34 10.43
N SER A 36 -14.14 11.29 10.47
CA SER A 36 -12.97 11.20 11.36
C SER A 36 -13.33 11.43 12.84
N LYS A 37 -14.44 12.12 13.12
CA LYS A 37 -14.98 12.37 14.46
C LYS A 37 -16.27 11.57 14.69
N LEU A 38 -16.45 11.11 15.93
CA LEU A 38 -17.64 10.38 16.37
C LEU A 38 -18.87 11.30 16.34
N GLY A 39 -20.04 10.74 15.98
CA GLY A 39 -21.33 11.43 16.06
C GLY A 39 -22.29 11.16 14.89
N THR A 40 -21.79 10.75 13.74
CA THR A 40 -22.60 10.39 12.56
C THR A 40 -22.07 9.12 11.94
N ASP A 41 -22.96 8.22 11.50
CA ASP A 41 -22.59 6.94 10.90
C ASP A 41 -23.31 6.74 9.56
N CYS A 42 -22.62 7.04 8.46
CA CYS A 42 -23.16 6.80 7.11
C CYS A 42 -22.83 5.39 6.58
N ARG A 43 -22.12 4.57 7.36
CA ARG A 43 -21.74 3.20 7.00
C ARG A 43 -22.80 2.22 7.42
N THR A 44 -23.49 2.45 8.54
CA THR A 44 -24.52 1.53 9.04
C THR A 44 -25.90 2.15 9.18
N GLN A 45 -26.01 3.48 9.18
CA GLN A 45 -27.28 4.19 9.21
C GLN A 45 -27.50 4.93 7.88
N PRO A 46 -28.75 5.01 7.39
CA PRO A 46 -29.07 5.78 6.20
C PRO A 46 -28.87 7.27 6.45
N ASP A 47 -28.40 7.99 5.43
CA ASP A 47 -28.43 9.45 5.41
C ASP A 47 -29.87 9.99 5.26
N MET A 48 -30.02 11.31 5.20
CA MET A 48 -31.34 11.97 5.03
C MET A 48 -32.07 11.59 3.74
N TYR A 49 -31.37 10.97 2.78
CA TYR A 49 -31.92 10.48 1.51
C TYR A 49 -32.09 8.96 1.49
N GLY A 50 -31.85 8.27 2.60
CA GLY A 50 -31.96 6.82 2.70
C GLY A 50 -30.70 6.04 2.29
N ASN A 51 -29.60 6.70 1.94
CA ASN A 51 -28.40 6.04 1.40
C ASN A 51 -27.46 5.54 2.51
N ILE A 52 -26.84 4.37 2.27
CA ILE A 52 -25.80 3.78 3.12
C ILE A 52 -24.54 3.56 2.27
N TYR A 53 -23.40 4.05 2.74
CA TYR A 53 -22.15 4.05 1.98
C TYR A 53 -21.16 3.03 2.56
N LYS A 54 -21.26 1.76 2.15
CA LYS A 54 -20.31 0.73 2.62
C LYS A 54 -18.91 0.91 2.05
N VAL A 55 -17.91 0.44 2.80
CA VAL A 55 -16.53 0.32 2.29
C VAL A 55 -16.44 -0.90 1.38
N LYS A 56 -16.16 -0.64 0.09
CA LYS A 56 -16.03 -1.67 -0.94
C LYS A 56 -14.58 -2.12 -1.10
N SER A 57 -13.65 -1.17 -1.23
CA SER A 57 -12.23 -1.48 -1.39
C SER A 57 -11.36 -0.54 -0.58
N ILE A 58 -10.27 -1.06 -0.01
CA ILE A 58 -9.20 -0.27 0.63
C ILE A 58 -7.90 -0.61 -0.07
N TYR A 59 -7.15 0.41 -0.48
CA TYR A 59 -5.79 0.26 -1.02
C TYR A 59 -4.82 0.93 -0.05
N ILE A 60 -3.82 0.20 0.42
CA ILE A 60 -2.88 0.64 1.45
C ILE A 60 -1.48 0.71 0.86
N TYR A 61 -1.00 1.93 0.63
CA TYR A 61 0.37 2.24 0.26
C TYR A 61 1.09 2.76 1.49
N SER A 62 1.78 1.88 2.20
CA SER A 62 2.41 2.21 3.48
C SER A 62 3.60 1.30 3.75
N HIS A 63 4.34 1.62 4.81
CA HIS A 63 5.36 0.72 5.33
C HIS A 63 4.69 -0.46 6.05
N GLY A 64 5.37 -1.60 6.04
CA GLY A 64 4.89 -2.81 6.69
C GLY A 64 6.02 -3.57 7.35
N MET A 65 5.66 -4.27 8.40
CA MET A 65 6.46 -5.29 9.06
C MET A 65 5.56 -6.52 9.24
N PRO A 66 6.12 -7.68 9.62
CA PRO A 66 5.30 -8.86 9.86
C PRO A 66 4.12 -8.56 10.79
N SER A 67 2.92 -8.83 10.27
CA SER A 67 1.63 -8.60 10.93
C SER A 67 1.33 -7.18 11.44
N ARG A 68 1.94 -6.18 10.81
CA ARG A 68 1.62 -4.78 11.08
C ARG A 68 1.86 -3.88 9.88
N ILE A 69 0.97 -2.90 9.73
CA ILE A 69 1.10 -1.81 8.78
C ILE A 69 1.42 -0.55 9.58
N THR A 70 2.49 0.16 9.23
CA THR A 70 3.01 1.31 9.98
C THR A 70 2.80 2.59 9.17
N PHE A 71 1.77 3.37 9.55
CA PHE A 71 1.40 4.59 8.82
C PHE A 71 2.35 5.78 9.06
N MET A 72 3.13 5.73 10.14
CA MET A 72 4.03 6.80 10.56
C MET A 72 5.45 6.26 10.82
N LEU A 73 5.98 5.47 9.88
CA LEU A 73 7.34 4.92 10.02
C LEU A 73 8.35 6.05 10.27
N ASP A 74 9.29 5.80 11.18
CA ASP A 74 10.33 6.75 11.59
C ASP A 74 9.84 8.07 12.18
N TRP A 75 8.54 8.20 12.50
CA TRP A 75 8.00 9.41 13.09
C TRP A 75 8.67 9.82 14.40
N ASP A 76 9.04 8.84 15.23
CA ASP A 76 9.75 9.10 16.48
C ASP A 76 11.14 9.73 16.25
N ILE A 77 11.85 9.29 15.21
CA ILE A 77 13.13 9.87 14.77
C ILE A 77 12.89 11.26 14.17
N TYR A 78 11.89 11.39 13.30
CA TYR A 78 11.56 12.66 12.66
C TYR A 78 11.20 13.75 13.68
N LYS A 79 10.36 13.44 14.68
CA LYS A 79 10.02 14.38 15.76
C LYS A 79 11.25 14.84 16.52
N LYS A 80 12.13 13.90 16.90
CA LYS A 80 13.35 14.21 17.65
C LYS A 80 14.26 15.13 16.85
N ASN A 81 14.48 14.82 15.57
CA ASN A 81 15.37 15.61 14.70
C ASN A 81 14.81 17.01 14.41
N ASN A 82 13.48 17.17 14.38
CA ASN A 82 12.81 18.44 14.09
C ASN A 82 12.26 19.16 15.34
N LYS A 83 12.60 18.69 16.55
CA LYS A 83 12.14 19.27 17.83
C LYS A 83 10.61 19.42 17.93
N ILE A 84 9.86 18.45 17.40
CA ILE A 84 8.40 18.46 17.42
C ILE A 84 7.89 17.85 18.73
N THR A 85 7.11 18.62 19.49
CA THR A 85 6.44 18.13 20.71
C THR A 85 5.15 17.42 20.34
N SER A 86 5.15 16.08 20.37
CA SER A 86 3.95 15.25 20.19
C SER A 86 4.07 13.92 20.92
N THR A 87 2.98 13.48 21.55
CA THR A 87 2.88 12.19 22.23
C THR A 87 2.59 11.02 21.28
N GLU A 88 2.24 11.29 20.03
CA GLU A 88 1.98 10.26 19.02
C GLU A 88 3.26 9.57 18.59
N THR A 89 3.26 8.24 18.52
CA THR A 89 4.44 7.42 18.15
C THR A 89 4.19 6.67 16.85
N ALA A 90 5.25 6.17 16.21
CA ALA A 90 5.09 5.28 15.06
C ALA A 90 4.28 4.03 15.44
N LYS A 91 4.59 3.45 16.61
CA LYS A 91 3.94 2.25 17.14
C LYS A 91 2.46 2.45 17.50
N SER A 92 2.09 3.60 18.05
CA SER A 92 0.68 3.91 18.34
C SER A 92 -0.15 4.06 17.07
N ASN A 93 0.50 4.31 15.94
CA ASN A 93 -0.11 4.51 14.62
C ASN A 93 0.10 3.31 13.69
N GLU A 94 0.12 2.10 14.25
CA GLU A 94 0.11 0.85 13.50
C GLU A 94 -1.29 0.23 13.45
N LEU A 95 -1.65 -0.37 12.31
CA LEU A 95 -2.68 -1.40 12.25
C LEU A 95 -2.00 -2.75 12.46
N ASN A 96 -2.39 -3.51 13.48
CA ASN A 96 -1.73 -4.75 13.90
C ASN A 96 -2.70 -5.75 14.55
N LEU A 97 -2.17 -6.89 14.99
CA LEU A 97 -2.94 -7.98 15.62
C LEU A 97 -3.68 -7.58 16.90
N ASN A 98 -3.33 -6.47 17.56
CA ASN A 98 -4.00 -6.02 18.78
C ASN A 98 -5.20 -5.11 18.50
N ASN A 99 -5.32 -4.54 17.30
CA ASN A 99 -6.33 -3.53 17.00
C ASN A 99 -7.14 -3.77 15.71
N TYR A 100 -6.82 -4.78 14.90
CA TYR A 100 -7.61 -5.15 13.70
C TYR A 100 -9.10 -5.37 14.01
N SER A 101 -9.41 -5.89 15.20
CA SER A 101 -10.78 -6.18 15.65
C SER A 101 -11.63 -4.92 15.84
N LYS A 102 -11.01 -3.74 15.91
CA LYS A 102 -11.71 -2.45 15.97
C LYS A 102 -12.48 -2.12 14.69
N PHE A 103 -12.17 -2.77 13.56
CA PHE A 103 -13.02 -2.65 12.38
C PHE A 103 -14.39 -3.26 12.62
N ASN A 104 -15.43 -2.51 12.23
CA ASN A 104 -16.81 -2.94 12.24
C ASN A 104 -17.14 -3.63 10.92
N PRO A 105 -17.37 -4.95 10.88
CA PRO A 105 -17.65 -5.67 9.64
C PRO A 105 -18.92 -5.16 8.94
N LYS A 106 -19.88 -4.62 9.71
CA LYS A 106 -21.09 -4.02 9.14
C LYS A 106 -20.80 -2.79 8.30
N SER A 107 -19.66 -2.13 8.45
CA SER A 107 -19.30 -0.95 7.67
C SER A 107 -18.79 -1.27 6.26
N PHE A 108 -18.56 -2.55 5.96
CA PHE A 108 -18.03 -3.04 4.70
C PHE A 108 -19.12 -3.68 3.81
N SER A 109 -18.90 -3.71 2.50
CA SER A 109 -19.75 -4.47 1.59
C SER A 109 -19.48 -5.98 1.75
N LYS A 110 -20.42 -6.83 1.32
CA LYS A 110 -20.26 -8.30 1.42
C LYS A 110 -19.08 -8.83 0.59
N ASP A 111 -18.72 -8.11 -0.45
CA ASP A 111 -17.69 -8.42 -1.43
C ASP A 111 -16.52 -7.43 -1.33
N ASN A 112 -16.18 -7.05 -0.08
CA ASN A 112 -15.13 -6.09 0.19
C ASN A 112 -13.73 -6.68 -0.06
N GLU A 113 -12.81 -5.82 -0.47
CA GLU A 113 -11.42 -6.18 -0.75
C GLU A 113 -10.43 -5.18 -0.12
N ILE A 114 -9.37 -5.69 0.50
CA ILE A 114 -8.26 -4.89 1.02
C ILE A 114 -7.01 -5.25 0.24
N TRP A 115 -6.34 -4.26 -0.30
CA TRP A 115 -5.10 -4.39 -1.06
C TRP A 115 -3.97 -3.74 -0.27
N SER A 116 -3.14 -4.55 0.37
CA SER A 116 -1.97 -4.09 1.11
C SER A 116 -0.71 -4.20 0.27
N PHE A 117 -0.15 -3.05 -0.09
CA PHE A 117 1.19 -2.95 -0.68
C PHE A 117 2.26 -2.72 0.39
N ALA A 118 1.89 -2.83 1.67
CA ALA A 118 2.82 -2.78 2.78
C ALA A 118 3.58 -4.11 2.92
N CYS A 119 4.88 -4.02 3.18
CA CYS A 119 5.77 -5.17 3.30
C CYS A 119 5.22 -6.21 4.30
N ARG A 120 5.25 -7.49 3.95
CA ARG A 120 5.06 -8.62 4.87
C ARG A 120 3.76 -8.60 5.68
N THR A 121 2.71 -7.94 5.17
CA THR A 121 1.40 -7.91 5.86
C THR A 121 0.81 -9.32 6.01
N GLY A 122 1.08 -10.21 5.04
CA GLY A 122 0.66 -11.61 5.07
C GLY A 122 1.52 -12.53 5.93
N LEU A 123 2.60 -12.03 6.54
CA LEU A 123 3.54 -12.81 7.34
C LEU A 123 3.24 -12.62 8.83
N SER A 124 3.25 -13.68 9.64
CA SER A 124 2.95 -13.55 11.08
C SER A 124 4.16 -13.32 11.98
N VAL A 125 5.31 -13.89 11.63
CA VAL A 125 6.47 -13.88 12.52
C VAL A 125 7.45 -12.79 12.09
N ASP A 126 7.85 -11.96 13.04
CA ASP A 126 9.00 -11.06 12.91
C ASP A 126 10.26 -11.86 13.26
N ASN A 127 10.58 -12.83 12.40
CA ASN A 127 11.80 -13.60 12.49
C ASN A 127 12.83 -12.93 11.57
N ASP A 128 13.76 -12.18 12.15
CA ASP A 128 14.86 -11.52 11.43
C ASP A 128 15.88 -12.52 10.83
N THR A 129 15.63 -13.84 10.89
CA THR A 129 16.46 -14.82 10.20
C THR A 129 16.07 -14.93 8.72
N GLU A 130 17.08 -15.04 7.86
CA GLU A 130 16.95 -15.10 6.40
C GLU A 130 16.23 -16.37 5.88
N ILE A 131 15.77 -17.26 6.77
CA ILE A 131 15.21 -18.56 6.42
C ILE A 131 13.95 -18.82 7.27
N GLU A 132 12.77 -18.72 6.66
CA GLU A 132 11.54 -19.24 7.27
C GLU A 132 11.18 -20.62 6.73
N ARG A 133 10.91 -21.53 7.67
CA ARG A 133 10.70 -22.97 7.45
C ARG A 133 9.24 -23.26 7.10
N PHE A 134 8.99 -23.79 5.90
CA PHE A 134 7.80 -24.53 5.39
C PHE A 134 6.37 -23.95 5.57
N THR A 135 6.11 -23.09 6.56
CA THR A 135 4.85 -22.37 6.81
C THR A 135 5.19 -20.95 7.24
N TRP A 136 4.54 -19.94 6.65
CA TRP A 136 4.86 -18.51 6.85
C TRP A 136 4.03 -17.88 7.98
N GLY A 137 3.36 -18.75 8.74
CA GLY A 137 2.35 -18.42 9.73
C GLY A 137 1.24 -17.55 9.17
N GLU A 138 0.94 -17.70 7.88
CA GLU A 138 -0.05 -16.94 7.11
C GLU A 138 -1.43 -16.91 7.81
N LYS A 139 -1.80 -17.98 8.52
CA LYS A 139 -3.05 -18.10 9.30
C LYS A 139 -3.12 -17.15 10.52
N GLU A 140 -1.95 -16.82 11.08
CA GLU A 140 -1.81 -15.89 12.20
C GLU A 140 -1.47 -14.47 11.73
N SER A 141 -1.34 -14.27 10.42
CA SER A 141 -0.98 -12.97 9.86
C SER A 141 -2.09 -11.94 10.02
N LEU A 142 -1.71 -10.67 10.05
CA LEU A 142 -2.67 -9.57 9.99
C LEU A 142 -3.60 -9.68 8.78
N ALA A 143 -3.09 -10.09 7.62
CA ALA A 143 -3.91 -10.27 6.43
C ALA A 143 -5.03 -11.29 6.64
N GLN A 144 -4.72 -12.46 7.22
CA GLN A 144 -5.73 -13.46 7.53
C GLN A 144 -6.71 -12.98 8.60
N LYS A 145 -6.22 -12.38 9.70
CA LYS A 145 -7.10 -11.85 10.77
C LYS A 145 -8.08 -10.79 10.24
N LEU A 146 -7.65 -9.95 9.29
CA LEU A 146 -8.53 -9.00 8.61
C LEU A 146 -9.55 -9.70 7.70
N ALA A 147 -9.14 -10.70 6.91
CA ALA A 147 -10.05 -11.49 6.07
C ALA A 147 -11.13 -12.19 6.91
N ASP A 148 -10.74 -12.82 8.02
CA ASP A 148 -11.64 -13.51 8.94
C ASP A 148 -12.63 -12.54 9.59
N ARG A 149 -12.14 -11.37 10.02
CA ARG A 149 -12.95 -10.34 10.68
C ARG A 149 -13.99 -9.74 9.74
N LEU A 150 -13.59 -9.42 8.51
CA LEU A 150 -14.40 -8.64 7.57
C LEU A 150 -15.19 -9.49 6.59
N GLY A 151 -14.89 -10.80 6.50
CA GLY A 151 -15.51 -11.71 5.53
C GLY A 151 -15.20 -11.37 4.07
N GLY A 152 -14.20 -10.51 3.84
CA GLY A 152 -13.76 -10.07 2.52
C GLY A 152 -12.48 -10.76 2.07
N LYS A 153 -11.89 -10.25 0.98
CA LYS A 153 -10.55 -10.68 0.53
C LYS A 153 -9.50 -9.70 1.02
N VAL A 154 -8.35 -10.22 1.42
CA VAL A 154 -7.16 -9.40 1.66
C VAL A 154 -6.06 -9.84 0.72
N HIS A 155 -5.54 -8.91 -0.06
CA HIS A 155 -4.44 -9.08 -0.98
C HIS A 155 -3.19 -8.51 -0.31
N ALA A 156 -2.19 -9.34 -0.07
CA ALA A 156 -1.02 -8.94 0.68
C ALA A 156 0.23 -9.70 0.25
N PHE A 157 1.39 -9.03 0.35
CA PHE A 157 2.68 -9.68 0.21
C PHE A 157 3.08 -10.40 1.50
N LEU A 158 3.66 -11.59 1.34
CA LEU A 158 4.42 -12.30 2.38
C LEU A 158 5.87 -11.79 2.47
N LYS A 159 6.32 -11.05 1.45
CA LYS A 159 7.66 -10.48 1.32
C LYS A 159 7.68 -8.97 1.51
N ARG A 160 8.89 -8.40 1.60
CA ARG A 160 9.13 -6.96 1.46
C ARG A 160 8.55 -6.50 0.12
N SER A 161 7.87 -5.38 0.11
CA SER A 161 7.42 -4.74 -1.12
C SER A 161 8.62 -4.04 -1.77
N ASN A 162 8.76 -4.20 -3.08
CA ASN A 162 9.79 -3.54 -3.89
C ASN A 162 9.15 -2.43 -4.73
N TYR A 163 9.57 -1.20 -4.45
CA TYR A 163 9.13 0.00 -5.16
C TYR A 163 10.19 0.52 -6.16
N GLU A 164 11.38 -0.07 -6.24
CA GLU A 164 12.52 0.44 -7.02
C GLU A 164 12.19 0.72 -8.49
N ASN A 165 11.37 -0.15 -9.09
CA ASN A 165 11.01 -0.05 -10.50
C ASN A 165 9.68 0.69 -10.74
N THR A 166 8.97 1.14 -9.69
CA THR A 166 7.63 1.75 -9.83
C THR A 166 7.64 3.04 -10.64
N TRP A 167 8.76 3.78 -10.63
CA TRP A 167 8.95 5.01 -11.41
C TRP A 167 9.86 4.83 -12.64
N GLY A 168 9.93 3.59 -13.14
CA GLY A 168 10.81 3.16 -14.22
C GLY A 168 11.87 2.19 -13.70
N SER A 169 12.22 1.22 -14.52
CA SER A 169 13.29 0.28 -14.26
C SER A 169 14.67 0.90 -14.52
N ARG A 170 15.73 0.20 -14.10
CA ARG A 170 17.09 0.58 -14.49
C ARG A 170 17.28 0.50 -16.01
N ALA A 171 16.65 -0.46 -16.69
CA ALA A 171 16.73 -0.59 -18.14
C ALA A 171 16.06 0.61 -18.82
N ASP A 172 14.85 0.98 -18.39
CA ASP A 172 14.10 2.13 -18.94
C ASP A 172 14.94 3.42 -18.83
N ARG A 173 15.64 3.62 -17.70
CA ARG A 173 16.54 4.76 -17.50
C ARG A 173 17.79 4.73 -18.39
N ILE A 174 18.31 3.55 -18.71
CA ILE A 174 19.45 3.39 -19.60
C ILE A 174 19.01 3.65 -21.04
N ASP A 175 17.88 3.11 -21.45
CA ASP A 175 17.32 3.27 -22.80
C ASP A 175 17.03 4.75 -23.08
N LEU A 176 16.43 5.46 -22.13
CA LEU A 176 16.22 6.91 -22.22
C LEU A 176 17.55 7.68 -22.41
N LYS A 177 18.59 7.31 -21.66
CA LYS A 177 19.92 7.95 -21.79
C LYS A 177 20.58 7.65 -23.14
N ILE A 178 20.38 6.45 -23.68
CA ILE A 178 20.88 6.07 -25.00
C ILE A 178 20.16 6.89 -26.08
N ALA A 179 18.83 6.99 -25.99
CA ALA A 179 18.01 7.79 -26.90
C ALA A 179 18.44 9.26 -26.90
N ASP A 180 18.57 9.89 -25.73
CA ASP A 180 19.02 11.28 -25.61
C ASP A 180 20.42 11.51 -26.19
N ASN A 181 21.30 10.51 -26.21
CA ASN A 181 22.65 10.65 -26.78
C ASN A 181 22.68 10.44 -28.30
N LEU A 182 21.84 9.55 -28.82
CA LEU A 182 21.74 9.29 -30.27
C LEU A 182 21.03 10.43 -30.99
N GLU A 183 20.02 11.06 -30.37
CA GLU A 183 19.40 12.26 -30.94
C GLU A 183 20.37 13.45 -31.03
N LYS A 184 21.30 13.59 -30.08
CA LYS A 184 22.37 14.62 -30.17
C LYS A 184 23.29 14.45 -31.37
N VAL A 185 23.33 13.25 -31.97
CA VAL A 185 24.07 12.96 -33.20
C VAL A 185 23.13 12.73 -34.39
N ASN A 186 21.90 13.26 -34.34
CA ASN A 186 20.87 13.22 -35.38
C ASN A 186 20.43 11.79 -35.80
N ILE A 187 20.47 10.84 -34.87
CA ILE A 187 19.89 9.51 -35.06
C ILE A 187 18.56 9.47 -34.31
N ASP A 188 17.46 9.36 -35.07
CA ASP A 188 16.11 9.24 -34.53
C ASP A 188 15.86 7.85 -33.95
N ILE A 189 15.25 7.77 -32.76
CA ILE A 189 14.89 6.50 -32.11
C ILE A 189 13.42 6.51 -31.73
N THR A 190 12.68 5.52 -32.24
CA THR A 190 11.24 5.30 -32.01
C THR A 190 10.95 4.19 -30.98
N LYS A 191 11.96 3.71 -30.24
CA LYS A 191 11.89 2.48 -29.42
C LYS A 191 11.63 2.72 -27.93
N ASP A 192 11.68 3.97 -27.45
CA ASP A 192 11.53 4.35 -26.03
C ASP A 192 10.31 5.27 -25.80
N ASP A 193 9.31 5.21 -26.67
CA ASP A 193 8.24 6.22 -26.66
C ASP A 193 7.43 6.18 -25.36
N GLU A 194 7.12 5.00 -24.80
CA GLU A 194 6.24 4.92 -23.63
C GLU A 194 6.86 5.47 -22.34
N PHE A 195 8.09 5.04 -21.99
CA PHE A 195 8.72 5.52 -20.75
C PHE A 195 9.16 6.97 -20.88
N ARG A 196 9.59 7.39 -22.07
CA ARG A 196 9.91 8.79 -22.36
C ARG A 196 8.68 9.69 -22.28
N GLU A 197 7.55 9.28 -22.86
CA GLU A 197 6.28 9.99 -22.72
C GLU A 197 5.83 10.05 -21.25
N TYR A 198 5.95 8.95 -20.51
CA TYR A 198 5.73 8.96 -19.07
C TYR A 198 6.64 9.96 -18.35
N LYS A 199 7.93 10.04 -18.74
CA LYS A 199 8.87 10.97 -18.11
C LYS A 199 8.64 12.44 -18.42
N LYS A 200 8.10 12.78 -19.60
CA LYS A 200 7.76 14.17 -19.97
C LYS A 200 6.79 14.84 -18.99
N HIS A 201 6.00 14.04 -18.27
CA HIS A 201 5.05 14.53 -17.28
C HIS A 201 5.64 14.71 -15.86
N GLU A 202 6.90 14.32 -15.64
CA GLU A 202 7.56 14.51 -14.33
C GLU A 202 7.63 16.00 -13.99
N MET A 203 7.27 16.32 -12.75
CA MET A 203 7.52 17.62 -12.15
C MET A 203 8.41 17.50 -10.91
N LYS A 204 8.94 18.63 -10.45
CA LYS A 204 9.71 18.72 -9.20
C LYS A 204 8.90 19.38 -8.10
N LEU A 205 8.52 18.62 -7.07
CA LEU A 205 7.98 19.17 -5.83
C LEU A 205 9.11 19.80 -5.03
N ASP A 206 8.84 20.99 -4.49
CA ASP A 206 9.80 21.76 -3.69
C ASP A 206 11.16 21.92 -4.40
N LYS A 207 11.14 21.95 -5.74
CA LYS A 207 12.30 22.01 -6.66
C LYS A 207 13.23 20.81 -6.66
N ILE A 208 13.06 19.84 -5.76
CA ILE A 208 14.04 18.76 -5.56
C ILE A 208 13.43 17.36 -5.69
N TYR A 209 12.17 17.16 -5.32
CA TYR A 209 11.57 15.83 -5.29
C TYR A 209 10.86 15.52 -6.60
N PRO A 210 11.24 14.46 -7.33
CA PRO A 210 10.50 14.03 -8.51
C PRO A 210 9.08 13.61 -8.14
N TRP A 211 8.11 14.01 -8.97
CA TRP A 211 6.71 13.66 -8.82
C TRP A 211 6.06 13.41 -10.17
N GLN A 212 5.27 12.34 -10.22
CA GLN A 212 4.58 11.88 -11.41
C GLN A 212 3.08 12.05 -11.22
N PRO A 213 2.47 13.13 -11.75
CA PRO A 213 1.05 13.44 -11.51
C PRO A 213 0.08 12.40 -12.10
N GLN A 214 0.54 11.61 -13.06
CA GLN A 214 -0.20 10.52 -13.69
C GLN A 214 -0.13 9.19 -12.90
N GLY A 215 0.63 9.14 -11.80
CA GLY A 215 0.83 7.94 -11.00
C GLY A 215 2.11 7.18 -11.37
N ALA A 216 2.25 5.98 -10.82
CA ALA A 216 3.40 5.10 -11.06
C ALA A 216 3.37 4.50 -12.47
N TYR A 217 4.55 4.22 -13.04
CA TYR A 217 4.69 3.55 -14.34
C TYR A 217 4.52 2.05 -14.23
N ASN A 218 5.14 1.44 -13.22
CA ASN A 218 5.04 0.01 -12.94
C ASN A 218 4.32 -0.24 -11.61
N GLU A 219 3.64 -1.39 -11.53
CA GLU A 219 3.06 -1.88 -10.28
C GLU A 219 4.14 -2.19 -9.23
N VAL A 220 3.73 -2.13 -7.95
CA VAL A 220 4.54 -2.59 -6.83
C VAL A 220 4.69 -4.11 -6.93
N LYS A 221 5.92 -4.60 -6.80
CA LYS A 221 6.22 -6.04 -6.85
C LYS A 221 6.69 -6.53 -5.47
N PRO A 222 6.60 -7.82 -5.18
CA PRO A 222 7.34 -8.38 -4.06
C PRO A 222 8.84 -8.29 -4.37
N GLY A 223 9.62 -7.99 -3.32
CA GLY A 223 11.07 -8.11 -3.33
C GLY A 223 11.49 -9.52 -2.93
N ASP A 224 12.79 -9.72 -2.73
CA ASP A 224 13.33 -11.08 -2.60
C ASP A 224 13.23 -11.66 -1.18
N PHE A 225 13.01 -10.81 -0.17
CA PHE A 225 13.09 -11.18 1.25
C PHE A 225 11.76 -11.13 2.01
N PRO A 226 11.54 -12.02 3.01
CA PRO A 226 12.44 -13.13 3.37
C PRO A 226 12.46 -14.21 2.27
N LEU A 227 13.48 -15.07 2.30
CA LEU A 227 13.56 -16.21 1.38
C LEU A 227 12.52 -17.26 1.78
N GLY A 228 11.93 -17.93 0.79
CA GLY A 228 10.93 -18.99 1.02
C GLY A 228 9.51 -18.64 0.56
N PRO A 229 8.88 -17.53 1.03
CA PRO A 229 7.54 -17.18 0.60
C PRO A 229 7.41 -16.94 -0.92
N PRO A 230 6.19 -16.98 -1.47
CA PRO A 230 5.94 -16.72 -2.88
C PRO A 230 6.33 -15.31 -3.30
N ASN A 231 6.77 -15.17 -4.55
CA ASN A 231 7.09 -13.89 -5.16
C ASN A 231 5.87 -13.27 -5.87
N CYS A 232 4.73 -13.22 -5.17
CA CYS A 232 3.51 -12.54 -5.64
C CYS A 232 2.63 -12.05 -4.51
N MET A 233 1.62 -11.25 -4.87
CA MET A 233 0.56 -10.86 -3.96
C MET A 233 -0.37 -12.04 -3.73
N CYS A 234 -0.46 -12.49 -2.48
CA CYS A 234 -1.29 -13.62 -2.08
C CYS A 234 -2.68 -13.14 -1.67
N ILE A 235 -3.68 -14.02 -1.77
CA ILE A 235 -5.07 -13.70 -1.44
C ILE A 235 -5.50 -14.51 -0.22
N PHE A 236 -5.95 -13.80 0.81
CA PHE A 236 -6.42 -14.32 2.08
C PHE A 236 -7.94 -14.20 2.12
N GLN A 237 -8.60 -15.26 2.55
CA GLN A 237 -10.06 -15.34 2.64
C GLN A 237 -10.45 -16.11 3.89
N LYS A 238 -11.61 -15.74 4.46
CA LYS A 238 -12.16 -16.44 5.63
C LYS A 238 -12.38 -17.92 5.33
N ASP A 239 -11.99 -18.77 6.28
CA ASP A 239 -12.19 -20.23 6.26
C ASP A 239 -11.60 -20.93 5.03
N LYS A 240 -10.57 -20.33 4.41
CA LYS A 240 -9.84 -20.89 3.25
C LYS A 240 -8.34 -20.78 3.47
N ASP A 241 -7.59 -21.72 2.89
CA ASP A 241 -6.14 -21.58 2.81
C ASP A 241 -5.75 -20.43 1.88
N VAL A 242 -4.55 -19.89 2.08
CA VAL A 242 -4.03 -18.77 1.29
C VAL A 242 -3.93 -19.17 -0.19
N ILE A 243 -4.44 -18.31 -1.07
CA ILE A 243 -4.33 -18.50 -2.51
C ILE A 243 -3.05 -17.82 -2.97
N ILE A 244 -2.19 -18.56 -3.67
CA ILE A 244 -0.92 -18.11 -4.23
C ILE A 244 -1.08 -18.05 -5.76
N PRO A 245 -1.36 -16.87 -6.35
CA PRO A 245 -1.71 -16.79 -7.78
C PRO A 245 -0.54 -17.12 -8.72
N CYS A 246 0.70 -17.00 -8.25
CA CYS A 246 1.90 -17.11 -9.08
C CYS A 246 2.61 -18.46 -9.04
N GLN A 247 1.97 -19.51 -8.46
CA GLN A 247 2.54 -20.84 -8.16
C GLN A 247 3.99 -21.05 -8.64
N THR A 248 4.95 -20.64 -7.81
CA THR A 248 6.37 -20.95 -7.97
C THR A 248 6.92 -21.37 -6.62
N MET A 249 6.72 -22.65 -6.26
CA MET A 249 7.60 -23.32 -5.32
C MET A 249 8.84 -23.78 -6.09
N ALA A 250 9.79 -22.87 -6.28
CA ALA A 250 11.17 -23.29 -6.57
C ALA A 250 11.83 -23.57 -5.22
N PHE A 251 11.68 -24.80 -4.72
CA PHE A 251 12.62 -25.27 -3.71
C PHE A 251 14.00 -25.29 -4.39
N PRO A 252 15.05 -24.69 -3.79
CA PRO A 252 16.39 -25.00 -4.22
C PRO A 252 16.54 -26.52 -4.09
N LYS A 253 16.85 -27.20 -5.20
CA LYS A 253 17.37 -28.55 -5.12
C LYS A 253 18.60 -28.46 -4.21
N GLY A 254 18.59 -29.27 -3.15
CA GLY A 254 19.68 -29.34 -2.17
C GLY A 254 21.03 -29.63 -2.81
#